data_AF-A0AAU8FNV7-F1
#
_entry.id   AF-A0AAU8FNV7-F1
#
_cell.length_a   1.000
_cell.length_b   1.000
_cell.length_c   1.000
_cell.angle_alpha   90.00
_cell.angle_beta   90.00
_cell.angle_gamma   90.00
#
_symmetry.space_group_name_H-M   'P 1'
#
loop_
_entity.id
_entity.type
_entity.pdbx_description
1 polymer ?
#
loop_
_entity_poly.entity_id
_entity_poly.type
_entity_poly.pdbx_seq_one_letter_code
_entity_poly.pdbx_strand_id
1 'polypeptide(L)'
;MIPQSISLVERQLLINQCRILSVIADEKERDLCEKRIEILEKGYTGLYPKVFSNLYEEVPMSVYSEISDIMKMYSRINESIRLLPDADRELLDLASLEFEGFDQDNGMHYYMMSYLVDRMDEHAEYKGRELKSHKNNSLIKYNRMLSVYFEYEKAKKLQYSSPDLQKFIDEVKSLAADNQQ
;
A
#
# COMPACT_ATOMS: atom_id res chain seq x y z
N MET A 1 -2.22 3.27 -17.16
CA MET A 1 -2.18 3.02 -18.62
C MET A 1 -2.33 4.34 -19.35
N ILE A 2 -1.51 4.63 -20.37
CA ILE A 2 -1.64 5.86 -21.17
C ILE A 2 -2.67 5.63 -22.29
N PRO A 3 -3.62 6.55 -22.51
CA PRO A 3 -4.64 6.38 -23.53
C PRO A 3 -4.01 6.35 -24.94
N GLN A 4 -4.45 5.40 -25.78
CA GLN A 4 -4.06 5.32 -27.20
C GLN A 4 -4.84 6.33 -28.07
N SER A 5 -5.99 6.77 -27.59
CA SER A 5 -6.83 7.82 -28.17
C SER A 5 -7.72 8.41 -27.08
N ILE A 6 -8.21 9.62 -27.31
CA ILE A 6 -9.19 10.32 -26.46
C ILE A 6 -10.22 11.01 -27.37
N SER A 7 -11.45 11.21 -26.88
CA SER A 7 -12.51 11.85 -27.65
C SER A 7 -12.14 13.30 -27.99
N LEU A 8 -12.77 13.85 -29.05
CA LEU A 8 -12.58 15.26 -29.43
C LEU A 8 -12.95 16.21 -28.28
N VAL A 9 -13.99 15.87 -27.51
CA VAL A 9 -14.43 16.66 -26.35
C VAL A 9 -13.38 16.65 -25.26
N GLU A 10 -12.88 15.47 -24.84
CA GLU A 10 -11.83 15.36 -23.81
C GLU A 10 -10.53 16.06 -24.24
N ARG A 11 -10.16 15.92 -25.51
CA ARG A 11 -9.00 16.60 -26.08
C ARG A 11 -9.15 18.13 -26.02
N GLN A 12 -10.32 18.64 -26.39
CA GLN A 12 -10.61 20.07 -26.29
C GLN A 12 -10.60 20.57 -24.83
N LEU A 13 -11.11 19.76 -23.89
CA LEU A 13 -11.06 20.07 -22.45
C LEU A 13 -9.61 20.18 -21.95
N LEU A 14 -8.75 19.21 -22.29
CA LEU A 14 -7.32 19.24 -21.91
C LEU A 14 -6.57 20.43 -22.52
N ILE A 15 -6.85 20.76 -23.78
CA ILE A 15 -6.30 21.96 -24.45
C ILE A 15 -6.71 23.22 -23.70
N ASN A 16 -8.00 23.34 -23.37
CA ASN A 16 -8.53 24.50 -22.65
C ASN A 16 -7.89 24.63 -21.25
N GLN A 17 -7.69 23.52 -20.53
CA GLN A 17 -6.98 23.50 -19.25
C GLN A 17 -5.53 23.98 -19.39
N CYS A 18 -4.79 23.52 -20.40
CA CYS A 18 -3.42 23.97 -20.65
C CYS A 18 -3.36 25.47 -21.00
N ARG A 19 -4.33 25.98 -21.77
CA ARG A 19 -4.43 27.41 -22.09
C ARG A 19 -4.69 28.26 -20.84
N ILE A 20 -5.58 27.82 -19.96
CA ILE A 20 -5.85 28.49 -18.68
C ILE A 20 -4.59 28.48 -17.81
N LEU A 21 -3.93 27.33 -17.66
CA LEU A 21 -2.68 27.21 -16.90
C LEU A 21 -1.59 28.13 -17.45
N SER A 22 -1.44 28.23 -18.78
CA SER A 22 -0.44 29.08 -19.42
C SER A 22 -0.55 30.58 -19.05
N VAL A 23 -1.75 31.04 -18.67
CA VAL A 23 -2.00 32.43 -18.24
C VAL A 23 -1.50 32.69 -16.81
N ILE A 24 -1.57 31.70 -15.93
CA ILE A 24 -1.30 31.86 -14.49
C ILE A 24 0.03 31.22 -14.05
N ALA A 25 0.59 30.35 -14.88
CA ALA A 25 1.77 29.56 -14.56
C ALA A 25 3.08 30.33 -14.83
N ASP A 26 4.16 29.84 -14.24
CA ASP A 26 5.50 30.32 -14.53
C ASP A 26 5.96 29.97 -15.96
N GLU A 27 7.11 30.52 -16.37
CA GLU A 27 7.63 30.33 -17.73
C GLU A 27 7.86 28.86 -18.09
N LYS A 28 8.32 28.05 -17.13
CA LYS A 28 8.63 26.62 -17.36
C LYS A 28 7.34 25.81 -17.54
N GLU A 29 6.36 26.05 -16.70
CA GLU A 29 5.05 25.40 -16.80
C GLU A 29 4.28 25.84 -18.04
N ARG A 30 4.43 27.10 -18.47
CA ARG A 30 3.88 27.62 -19.72
C ARG A 30 4.45 26.90 -20.94
N ASP A 31 5.78 26.76 -21.05
CA ASP A 31 6.43 26.02 -22.14
C ASP A 31 5.98 24.54 -22.19
N LEU A 32 5.80 23.92 -21.02
CA LEU A 32 5.22 22.57 -20.93
C LEU A 32 3.78 22.51 -21.45
N CYS A 33 2.96 23.50 -21.11
CA CYS A 33 1.57 23.60 -21.58
C CYS A 33 1.49 23.82 -23.09
N GLU A 34 2.33 24.67 -23.67
CA GLU A 34 2.37 24.94 -25.12
C GLU A 34 2.68 23.66 -25.91
N LYS A 35 3.68 22.89 -25.47
CA LYS A 35 4.02 21.59 -26.07
C LYS A 35 2.86 20.59 -25.98
N ARG A 36 2.16 20.55 -24.84
CA ARG A 36 1.00 19.67 -24.65
C ARG A 36 -0.17 20.08 -25.54
N ILE A 37 -0.43 21.38 -25.67
CA ILE A 37 -1.47 21.93 -26.56
C ILE A 37 -1.21 21.48 -28.00
N GLU A 38 0.01 21.65 -28.51
CA GLU A 38 0.36 21.24 -29.87
C GLU A 38 0.13 19.75 -30.11
N ILE A 39 0.60 18.89 -29.18
CA ILE A 39 0.39 17.43 -29.24
C ILE A 39 -1.09 17.10 -29.33
N LEU A 40 -1.93 17.76 -28.51
CA LEU A 40 -3.36 17.52 -28.46
C LEU A 40 -4.06 18.04 -29.72
N GLU A 41 -3.80 19.28 -30.15
CA GLU A 41 -4.42 19.90 -31.33
C GLU A 41 -4.12 19.11 -32.62
N LYS A 42 -2.87 18.69 -32.82
CA LYS A 42 -2.45 17.92 -33.99
C LYS A 42 -2.80 16.45 -33.90
N GLY A 43 -3.18 15.96 -32.72
CA GLY A 43 -3.53 14.56 -32.50
C GLY A 43 -2.34 13.62 -32.60
N TYR A 44 -1.16 14.03 -32.14
CA TYR A 44 0.03 13.18 -32.11
C TYR A 44 -0.07 12.12 -31.00
N THR A 45 -0.86 11.07 -31.24
CA THR A 45 -1.16 10.01 -30.25
C THR A 45 0.09 9.32 -29.72
N GLY A 46 1.12 9.12 -30.55
CA GLY A 46 2.43 8.58 -30.11
C GLY A 46 3.17 9.47 -29.11
N LEU A 47 2.76 10.74 -28.95
CA LEU A 47 3.30 11.68 -27.96
C LEU A 47 2.39 11.88 -26.74
N TYR A 48 1.25 11.19 -26.65
CA TYR A 48 0.40 11.22 -25.46
C TYR A 48 1.13 10.85 -24.16
N PRO A 49 2.16 9.96 -24.15
CA PRO A 49 2.98 9.77 -22.96
C PRO A 49 3.60 11.06 -22.39
N LYS A 50 3.90 12.08 -23.21
CA LYS A 50 4.40 13.38 -22.74
C LYS A 50 3.31 14.27 -22.13
N VAL A 51 2.04 14.03 -22.49
CA VAL A 51 0.88 14.72 -21.91
C VAL A 51 0.53 14.11 -20.56
N PHE A 52 0.55 12.78 -20.46
CA PHE A 52 0.11 12.01 -19.29
C PHE A 52 1.26 11.49 -18.41
N SER A 53 2.48 12.00 -18.58
CA SER A 53 3.71 11.50 -17.92
C SER A 53 3.68 11.48 -16.40
N ASN A 54 2.76 12.25 -15.80
CA ASN A 54 2.66 12.41 -14.35
C ASN A 54 1.58 11.51 -13.73
N LEU A 55 0.89 10.72 -14.55
CA LEU A 55 -0.07 9.72 -14.06
C LEU A 55 0.67 8.42 -13.79
N TYR A 56 0.68 8.04 -12.52
CA TYR A 56 1.14 6.72 -12.10
C TYR A 56 0.03 5.69 -12.34
N GLU A 57 0.39 4.41 -12.21
CA GLU A 57 -0.60 3.35 -12.17
C GLU A 57 -1.55 3.55 -10.97
N GLU A 58 -2.84 3.30 -11.19
CA GLU A 58 -3.82 3.37 -10.11
C GLU A 58 -3.55 2.26 -9.12
N VAL A 59 -3.53 2.60 -7.83
CA VAL A 59 -3.46 1.59 -6.76
C VAL A 59 -4.88 1.05 -6.56
N PRO A 60 -5.13 -0.26 -6.76
CA PRO A 60 -6.46 -0.84 -6.61
C PRO A 60 -6.98 -0.70 -5.17
N MET A 61 -8.29 -0.57 -5.03
CA MET A 61 -8.94 -0.53 -3.70
C MET A 61 -8.62 -1.77 -2.85
N SER A 62 -8.40 -2.93 -3.49
CA SER A 62 -7.98 -4.15 -2.79
C SER A 62 -6.67 -3.99 -2.02
N VAL A 63 -5.70 -3.24 -2.56
CA VAL A 63 -4.42 -2.97 -1.88
C VAL A 63 -4.64 -2.17 -0.60
N TYR A 64 -5.48 -1.12 -0.66
CA TYR A 64 -5.84 -0.34 0.52
C TYR A 64 -6.57 -1.19 1.57
N SER A 65 -7.56 -2.00 1.13
CA SER A 65 -8.29 -2.90 2.02
C SER A 65 -7.38 -3.92 2.70
N GLU A 66 -6.46 -4.55 1.94
CA GLU A 66 -5.48 -5.49 2.49
C GLU A 66 -4.58 -4.82 3.53
N ILE A 67 -4.04 -3.62 3.24
CA ILE A 67 -3.25 -2.86 4.24
C ILE A 67 -4.09 -2.60 5.48
N SER A 68 -5.33 -2.14 5.33
CA SER A 68 -6.22 -1.84 6.45
C SER A 68 -6.45 -3.08 7.34
N ASP A 69 -6.68 -4.24 6.74
CA ASP A 69 -6.92 -5.48 7.48
C ASP A 69 -5.64 -5.98 8.16
N ILE A 70 -4.49 -5.90 7.48
CA ILE A 70 -3.17 -6.24 8.05
C ILE A 70 -2.90 -5.34 9.26
N MET A 71 -3.12 -4.03 9.14
CA MET A 71 -2.87 -3.10 10.24
C MET A 71 -3.83 -3.28 11.42
N LYS A 72 -5.11 -3.56 11.18
CA LYS A 72 -6.06 -3.91 12.25
C LYS A 72 -5.64 -5.19 12.97
N MET A 73 -5.21 -6.21 12.22
CA MET A 73 -4.71 -7.46 12.78
C MET A 73 -3.50 -7.20 13.69
N TYR A 74 -2.49 -6.48 13.20
CA TYR A 74 -1.31 -6.14 13.99
C TYR A 74 -1.64 -5.30 15.22
N SER A 75 -2.56 -4.34 15.10
CA SER A 75 -3.05 -3.55 16.23
C SER A 75 -3.64 -4.45 17.33
N ARG A 76 -4.51 -5.42 16.98
CA ARG A 76 -5.10 -6.36 17.94
C ARG A 76 -4.07 -7.32 18.54
N ILE A 77 -3.13 -7.82 17.74
CA ILE A 77 -2.04 -8.69 18.20
C ILE A 77 -1.18 -7.93 19.22
N ASN A 78 -0.71 -6.73 18.86
CA ASN A 78 0.14 -5.90 19.72
C ASN A 78 -0.55 -5.53 21.03
N GLU A 79 -1.84 -5.18 20.97
CA GLU A 79 -2.62 -4.91 22.18
C GLU A 79 -2.76 -6.16 23.07
N SER A 80 -3.03 -7.32 22.47
CA SER A 80 -3.14 -8.58 23.22
C SER A 80 -1.81 -8.96 23.88
N ILE A 81 -0.69 -8.79 23.17
CA ILE A 81 0.67 -9.00 23.70
C ILE A 81 0.93 -8.09 24.89
N ARG A 82 0.57 -6.80 24.80
CA ARG A 82 0.74 -5.82 25.90
C ARG A 82 -0.02 -6.20 27.17
N LEU A 83 -1.12 -6.95 27.04
CA LEU A 83 -1.96 -7.38 28.17
C LEU A 83 -1.59 -8.78 28.71
N LEU A 84 -0.74 -9.54 28.01
CA LEU A 84 -0.31 -10.86 28.46
C LEU A 84 0.61 -10.80 29.68
N PRO A 85 0.51 -11.76 30.65
CA PRO A 85 1.48 -11.92 31.72
C PRO A 85 2.89 -12.25 31.18
N ASP A 86 3.94 -11.81 31.88
CA ASP A 86 5.32 -12.04 31.44
C ASP A 86 5.67 -13.52 31.28
N ALA A 87 5.17 -14.38 32.18
CA ALA A 87 5.37 -15.83 32.12
C ALA A 87 4.82 -16.45 30.82
N ASP A 88 3.73 -15.91 30.28
CA ASP A 88 3.16 -16.39 29.02
C ASP A 88 3.91 -15.82 27.81
N ARG A 89 4.45 -14.59 27.91
CA ARG A 89 5.23 -13.97 26.83
C ARG A 89 6.52 -14.71 26.55
N GLU A 90 7.21 -15.16 27.60
CA GLU A 90 8.48 -15.91 27.48
C GLU A 90 8.33 -17.26 26.77
N LEU A 91 7.11 -17.81 26.74
CA LEU A 91 6.80 -19.07 26.06
C LEU A 91 6.48 -18.89 24.56
N LEU A 92 6.27 -17.66 24.10
CA LEU A 92 5.84 -17.35 22.74
C LEU A 92 6.98 -16.75 21.91
N ASP A 93 7.05 -17.16 20.66
CA ASP A 93 7.94 -16.56 19.64
C ASP A 93 7.32 -15.26 19.10
N LEU A 94 7.26 -14.22 19.95
CA LEU A 94 6.62 -12.95 19.62
C LEU A 94 7.33 -12.20 18.49
N ALA A 95 8.64 -12.41 18.30
CA ALA A 95 9.40 -11.85 17.19
C ALA A 95 8.83 -12.28 15.84
N SER A 96 8.34 -13.52 15.73
CA SER A 96 7.66 -13.99 14.52
C SER A 96 6.37 -13.24 14.20
N LEU A 97 5.76 -12.58 15.19
CA LEU A 97 4.53 -11.80 15.06
C LEU A 97 4.78 -10.30 14.89
N GLU A 98 6.01 -9.85 14.66
CA GLU A 98 6.28 -8.44 14.38
C GLU A 98 5.87 -8.07 12.95
N PHE A 99 5.42 -6.83 12.78
CA PHE A 99 5.22 -6.24 11.46
C PHE A 99 6.58 -5.92 10.84
N GLU A 100 6.83 -6.46 9.66
CA GLU A 100 8.14 -6.41 8.97
C GLU A 100 8.14 -5.40 7.81
N GLY A 101 7.04 -4.70 7.56
CA GLY A 101 6.91 -3.82 6.40
C GLY A 101 6.45 -4.56 5.13
N PHE A 102 6.56 -3.89 3.98
CA PHE A 102 6.18 -4.43 2.69
C PHE A 102 7.39 -4.50 1.75
N ASP A 103 7.33 -5.41 0.80
CA ASP A 103 8.33 -5.48 -0.27
C ASP A 103 8.25 -4.22 -1.14
N GLN A 104 9.38 -3.52 -1.27
CA GLN A 104 9.49 -2.32 -2.10
C GLN A 104 9.50 -2.66 -3.59
N ASP A 105 10.00 -3.84 -3.97
CA ASP A 105 10.16 -4.24 -5.36
C ASP A 105 8.80 -4.61 -5.99
N ASN A 106 7.82 -5.01 -5.15
CA ASN A 106 6.41 -5.16 -5.50
C ASN A 106 5.56 -4.01 -4.92
N GLY A 107 5.93 -2.80 -5.29
CA GLY A 107 5.81 -1.60 -4.45
C GLY A 107 4.42 -1.03 -4.14
N MET A 108 3.30 -1.54 -4.67
CA MET A 108 1.98 -0.92 -4.43
C MET A 108 1.64 -0.85 -2.94
N HIS A 109 1.83 -1.95 -2.20
CA HIS A 109 1.57 -1.96 -0.75
C HIS A 109 2.56 -1.08 0.02
N TYR A 110 3.84 -1.11 -0.35
CA TYR A 110 4.87 -0.29 0.27
C TYR A 110 4.60 1.21 0.10
N TYR A 111 4.33 1.67 -1.13
CA TYR A 111 4.07 3.09 -1.41
C TYR A 111 2.75 3.55 -0.78
N MET A 112 1.71 2.72 -0.82
CA MET A 112 0.44 3.04 -0.16
C MET A 112 0.61 3.14 1.36
N MET A 113 1.26 2.17 2.00
CA MET A 113 1.50 2.21 3.45
C MET A 113 2.37 3.41 3.84
N SER A 114 3.43 3.70 3.08
CA SER A 114 4.27 4.88 3.33
C SER A 114 3.48 6.17 3.20
N TYR A 115 2.59 6.28 2.21
CA TYR A 115 1.70 7.42 2.06
C TYR A 115 0.75 7.58 3.27
N LEU A 116 0.14 6.48 3.73
CA LEU A 116 -0.74 6.49 4.90
C LEU A 116 -0.01 6.98 6.17
N VAL A 117 1.21 6.48 6.40
CA VAL A 117 2.02 6.85 7.58
C VAL A 117 2.57 8.27 7.49
N ASP A 118 3.23 8.61 6.38
CA ASP A 118 4.01 9.85 6.29
C ASP A 118 3.18 11.07 5.88
N ARG A 119 2.06 10.85 5.18
CA ARG A 119 1.25 11.93 4.59
C ARG A 119 -0.16 12.04 5.15
N MET A 120 -0.75 10.93 5.59
CA MET A 120 -2.10 10.90 6.17
C MET A 120 -2.11 10.83 7.70
N ASP A 121 -0.94 10.67 8.34
CA ASP A 121 -0.79 10.46 9.78
C ASP A 121 -1.60 9.26 10.32
N GLU A 122 -1.90 8.28 9.46
CA GLU A 122 -2.51 7.00 9.84
C GLU A 122 -1.41 6.02 10.30
N HIS A 123 -1.73 5.13 11.25
CA HIS A 123 -0.75 4.17 11.79
C HIS A 123 0.54 4.84 12.32
N ALA A 124 0.36 5.94 13.06
CA ALA A 124 1.43 6.78 13.57
C ALA A 124 2.49 6.04 14.41
N GLU A 125 2.16 4.87 14.96
CA GLU A 125 3.10 3.96 15.64
C GLU A 125 4.26 3.49 14.74
N TYR A 126 4.14 3.60 13.41
CA TYR A 126 5.20 3.26 12.46
C TYR A 126 5.92 4.48 11.86
N LYS A 127 5.57 5.69 12.28
CA LYS A 127 6.20 6.92 11.75
C LYS A 127 7.70 6.94 12.07
N GLY A 128 8.52 7.18 11.04
CA GLY A 128 9.98 7.17 11.15
C GLY A 128 10.62 5.77 11.24
N ARG A 129 9.84 4.69 11.14
CA ARG A 129 10.36 3.31 11.03
C ARG A 129 10.67 2.97 9.57
N GLU A 130 11.62 2.07 9.35
CA GLU A 130 11.80 1.44 8.05
C GLU A 130 10.60 0.53 7.73
N LEU A 131 9.79 0.92 6.74
CA LEU A 131 8.63 0.15 6.26
C LEU A 131 8.97 -0.83 5.13
N LYS A 132 10.25 -0.85 4.71
CA LYS A 132 10.74 -1.79 3.73
C LYS A 132 10.98 -3.12 4.40
N SER A 133 10.33 -4.17 3.89
CA SER A 133 10.62 -5.53 4.28
C SER A 133 11.95 -5.98 3.69
N HIS A 134 12.79 -6.59 4.53
CA HIS A 134 14.01 -7.28 4.10
C HIS A 134 13.71 -8.70 3.56
N LYS A 135 12.44 -9.10 3.52
CA LYS A 135 11.96 -10.36 2.96
C LYS A 135 10.96 -10.10 1.83
N ASN A 136 11.16 -10.73 0.67
CA ASN A 136 10.31 -10.56 -0.51
C ASN A 136 8.89 -11.17 -0.35
N ASN A 137 8.62 -11.83 0.78
CA ASN A 137 7.46 -12.69 0.97
C ASN A 137 6.57 -12.23 2.14
N SER A 138 6.70 -10.99 2.62
CA SER A 138 5.96 -10.51 3.80
C SER A 138 4.44 -10.60 3.63
N LEU A 139 3.92 -10.37 2.41
CA LEU A 139 2.49 -10.57 2.12
C LEU A 139 2.03 -12.02 2.33
N ILE A 140 2.86 -13.02 2.04
CA ILE A 140 2.50 -14.42 2.26
C ILE A 140 2.33 -14.69 3.75
N LYS A 141 3.26 -14.18 4.57
CA LYS A 141 3.17 -14.21 6.05
C LYS A 141 1.86 -13.56 6.52
N TYR A 142 1.57 -12.35 6.03
CA TYR A 142 0.38 -11.62 6.44
C TYR A 142 -0.91 -12.33 6.03
N ASN A 143 -0.98 -12.92 4.84
CA ASN A 143 -2.14 -13.68 4.38
C ASN A 143 -2.44 -14.92 5.23
N ARG A 144 -1.40 -15.62 5.73
CA ARG A 144 -1.59 -16.72 6.67
C ARG A 144 -2.15 -16.24 8.00
N MET A 145 -1.56 -15.18 8.55
CA MET A 145 -2.04 -14.57 9.79
C MET A 145 -3.48 -14.04 9.62
N LEU A 146 -3.80 -13.45 8.48
CA LEU A 146 -5.15 -12.95 8.17
C LEU A 146 -6.21 -14.06 8.21
N SER A 147 -5.86 -15.29 7.82
CA SER A 147 -6.77 -16.44 7.93
C SER A 147 -7.24 -16.64 9.38
N VAL A 148 -6.31 -16.61 10.34
CA VAL A 148 -6.62 -16.71 11.78
C VAL A 148 -7.37 -15.47 12.27
N TYR A 149 -6.94 -14.28 11.83
CA TYR A 149 -7.58 -13.02 12.21
C TYR A 149 -9.05 -12.96 11.79
N PHE A 150 -9.38 -13.37 10.56
CA PHE A 150 -10.77 -13.35 10.07
C PHE A 150 -11.65 -14.39 10.78
N GLU A 151 -11.10 -15.53 11.18
CA GLU A 151 -11.82 -16.47 12.07
C GLU A 151 -12.18 -15.81 13.40
N TYR A 152 -11.22 -15.09 13.99
CA TYR A 152 -11.42 -14.38 15.25
C TYR A 152 -12.32 -13.16 15.12
N GLU A 153 -12.29 -12.45 13.99
CA GLU A 153 -13.19 -11.36 13.71
C GLU A 153 -14.64 -11.86 13.59
N LYS A 154 -14.87 -12.97 12.88
CA LYS A 154 -16.18 -13.61 12.78
C LYS A 154 -16.68 -14.05 14.16
N ALA A 155 -15.79 -14.54 15.02
CA ALA A 155 -16.09 -14.86 16.41
C ALA A 155 -16.20 -13.63 17.33
N LYS A 156 -16.01 -12.41 16.80
CA LYS A 156 -15.99 -11.13 17.55
C LYS A 156 -14.99 -11.12 18.70
N LYS A 157 -13.88 -11.82 18.55
CA LYS A 157 -12.82 -11.91 19.55
C LYS A 157 -11.89 -10.71 19.42
N LEU A 158 -11.87 -9.86 20.45
CA LEU A 158 -11.12 -8.61 20.47
C LEU A 158 -9.78 -8.70 21.21
N GLN A 159 -9.60 -9.71 22.06
CA GLN A 159 -8.38 -9.97 22.81
C GLN A 159 -7.93 -11.42 22.60
N TYR A 160 -6.63 -11.60 22.41
CA TYR A 160 -6.00 -12.90 22.15
C TYR A 160 -5.26 -13.40 23.38
N SER A 161 -5.61 -14.60 23.84
CA SER A 161 -4.87 -15.30 24.89
C SER A 161 -3.60 -15.93 24.32
N SER A 162 -2.72 -16.45 25.19
CA SER A 162 -1.49 -17.13 24.75
C SER A 162 -1.75 -18.24 23.71
N PRO A 163 -2.74 -19.16 23.90
CA PRO A 163 -3.11 -20.13 22.87
C PRO A 163 -3.57 -19.52 21.54
N ASP A 164 -4.20 -18.34 21.56
CA ASP A 164 -4.66 -17.70 20.33
C ASP A 164 -3.49 -17.12 19.54
N LEU A 165 -2.54 -16.48 20.23
CA LEU A 165 -1.31 -15.97 19.62
C LEU A 165 -0.45 -17.11 19.10
N GLN A 166 -0.40 -18.24 19.81
CA GLN A 166 0.31 -19.43 19.33
C GLN A 166 -0.23 -19.90 17.96
N LYS A 167 -1.54 -19.81 17.70
CA LYS A 167 -2.07 -20.15 16.36
C LYS A 167 -1.53 -19.26 15.25
N PHE A 168 -1.38 -17.95 15.50
CA PHE A 168 -0.74 -17.07 14.52
C PHE A 168 0.72 -17.48 14.28
N ILE A 169 1.46 -17.83 15.34
CA ILE A 169 2.85 -18.28 15.25
C ILE A 169 2.96 -19.57 14.45
N ASP A 170 2.06 -20.53 14.68
CA ASP A 170 2.04 -21.82 14.00
C ASP A 170 1.79 -21.64 12.48
N GLU A 171 0.88 -20.74 12.11
CA GLU A 171 0.62 -20.39 10.70
C GLU A 171 1.80 -19.69 10.02
N VAL A 172 2.58 -18.90 10.76
CA VAL A 172 3.83 -18.31 10.23
C VAL A 172 4.92 -19.36 10.09
N LYS A 173 5.01 -20.33 11.00
CA LYS A 173 6.05 -21.38 10.98
C LYS A 173 5.81 -22.44 9.93
N SER A 174 4.55 -22.77 9.61
CA SER A 174 4.23 -23.71 8.53
C SER A 174 4.80 -23.25 7.17
N LEU A 175 4.82 -21.93 6.91
CA LEU A 175 5.45 -21.34 5.72
C LEU A 175 6.95 -21.61 5.61
N ALA A 176 7.67 -21.66 6.74
CA ALA A 176 9.11 -21.89 6.73
C ALA A 176 9.44 -23.34 6.35
N ALA A 177 8.55 -24.28 6.65
CA ALA A 177 8.67 -25.68 6.28
C ALA A 177 8.34 -25.92 4.79
N ASP A 178 7.31 -25.24 4.27
CA ASP A 178 6.88 -25.37 2.87
C ASP A 178 7.93 -24.85 1.87
N ASN A 179 8.74 -23.85 2.25
CA ASN A 179 9.79 -23.28 1.39
C ASN A 179 11.11 -24.09 1.39
N GLN A 180 11.18 -25.20 2.13
CA GLN A 180 12.36 -26.09 2.18
C GLN A 180 12.16 -27.40 1.40
N GLN A 181 11.02 -27.57 0.71
CA GLN A 181 10.73 -28.66 -0.22
C GLN A 181 10.73 -28.17 -1.66
#